data_AF-A0A7Y7NPR5-F1
#
_entry.id   AF-A0A7Y7NPR5-F1
#
_cell.length_a   1.000
_cell.length_b   1.000
_cell.length_c   1.000
_cell.angle_alpha   90.00
_cell.angle_beta   90.00
_cell.angle_gamma   90.00
#
_symmetry.space_group_name_H-M   'P 1'
#
loop_
_entity.id
_entity.type
_entity.pdbx_description
1 polymer ?
#
loop_
_entity_poly.entity_id
_entity_poly.type
_entity_poly.pdbx_seq_one_letter_code
_entity_poly.pdbx_strand_id
1 'polypeptide(L)'
;MRQGLVLTGFAVLVLSVTLATAQDQGSSSTSSTVSGSFKSEVKVNGVTQKAEGESNTQNLAVGSVEGSRVDGNFFSNVETGNIKQTISGNGSENRQDMSVGSIQNSTVKEFKSKVTAGDLSQEVKGGSNNTQEMLIGSSNNSKVEGGTFKSDVNVKNVKQTATGDGNTQSIQIGSAKNSTVKSGNFDSTVKVTGNISQIASKDVKQDLMLGSMNNAEVGSFKSNVTVNGKIEQSATGAGGHNQSATIGSVR
;
A
#
# COMPACT_ATOMS: atom_id res chain seq x y z
N MET A 1 -15.45 7.89 32.08
CA MET A 1 -15.67 6.47 31.76
C MET A 1 -15.80 6.34 30.25
N ARG A 2 -14.72 5.94 29.56
CA ARG A 2 -14.74 5.73 28.10
C ARG A 2 -15.02 4.26 27.85
N GLN A 3 -16.13 3.97 27.19
CA GLN A 3 -16.54 2.62 26.84
C GLN A 3 -15.58 2.12 25.75
N GLY A 4 -14.84 1.05 26.05
CA GLY A 4 -14.11 0.30 25.05
C GLY A 4 -15.10 -0.49 24.21
N LEU A 5 -15.12 -0.24 22.90
CA LEU A 5 -15.84 -1.07 21.95
C LEU A 5 -15.10 -2.41 21.86
N VAL A 6 -15.60 -3.42 22.56
CA VAL A 6 -15.15 -4.81 22.42
C VAL A 6 -15.94 -5.41 21.25
N LEU A 7 -15.29 -5.53 20.09
CA LEU A 7 -15.89 -6.17 18.92
C LEU A 7 -15.44 -7.64 18.87
N THR A 8 -16.30 -8.56 19.31
CA THR A 8 -16.08 -10.01 19.16
C THR A 8 -16.75 -10.53 17.90
N GLY A 9 -15.96 -10.79 16.86
CA GLY A 9 -16.33 -11.64 15.71
C GLY A 9 -16.86 -10.91 14.45
N PHE A 10 -16.44 -11.43 13.29
CA PHE A 10 -16.82 -11.12 11.90
C PHE A 10 -17.43 -9.73 11.60
N ALA A 11 -16.56 -8.78 11.25
CA ALA A 11 -16.94 -7.54 10.58
C ALA A 11 -16.61 -7.65 9.08
N VAL A 12 -17.64 -7.71 8.23
CA VAL A 12 -17.51 -7.35 6.81
C VAL A 12 -17.49 -5.83 6.76
N LEU A 13 -16.31 -5.24 6.92
CA LEU A 13 -16.13 -3.81 6.78
C LEU A 13 -16.00 -3.47 5.29
N VAL A 14 -17.13 -3.18 4.63
CA VAL A 14 -17.11 -2.40 3.39
C VAL A 14 -16.90 -0.95 3.81
N LEU A 15 -15.65 -0.54 3.99
CA LEU A 15 -15.33 0.86 4.22
C LEU A 15 -15.37 1.60 2.88
N SER A 16 -16.51 2.19 2.56
CA SER A 16 -16.61 3.23 1.53
C SER A 16 -16.70 4.58 2.24
N VAL A 17 -15.64 5.40 2.16
CA VAL A 17 -15.74 6.84 2.44
C VAL A 17 -14.97 7.61 1.37
N THR A 18 -15.71 8.49 0.69
CA THR A 18 -15.23 9.65 -0.08
C THR A 18 -16.01 10.81 0.57
N LEU A 19 -15.47 11.96 0.95
CA LEU A 19 -14.92 13.05 0.14
C LEU A 19 -14.40 14.08 1.16
N ALA A 20 -13.14 14.53 1.08
CA ALA A 20 -12.66 15.64 1.91
C ALA A 20 -12.32 16.83 0.99
N THR A 21 -13.19 17.83 0.97
CA THR A 21 -12.79 19.21 0.63
C THR A 21 -12.09 19.78 1.86
N ALA A 22 -10.85 20.24 1.67
CA ALA A 22 -9.92 20.79 2.65
C ALA A 22 -10.52 21.35 3.96
N GLN A 23 -10.19 20.71 5.08
CA GLN A 23 -9.60 21.35 6.27
C GLN A 23 -9.02 20.24 7.15
N ASP A 24 -7.71 20.04 7.06
CA ASP A 24 -6.97 19.15 7.95
C ASP A 24 -7.02 19.70 9.37
N GLN A 25 -7.81 19.05 10.22
CA GLN A 25 -7.54 19.00 11.66
C GLN A 25 -7.70 17.56 12.14
N GLY A 26 -6.60 16.81 12.02
CA GLY A 26 -6.28 15.73 12.94
C GLY A 26 -7.17 14.51 12.79
N SER A 27 -6.89 13.70 11.76
CA SER A 27 -7.24 12.28 11.80
C SER A 27 -6.43 11.59 12.90
N SER A 28 -6.92 11.67 14.13
CA SER A 28 -6.49 10.83 15.24
C SER A 28 -6.76 9.38 14.84
N SER A 29 -5.75 8.68 14.33
CA SER A 29 -5.77 7.22 14.20
C SER A 29 -5.93 6.64 15.61
N THR A 30 -7.16 6.33 16.02
CA THR A 30 -7.40 5.64 17.28
C THR A 30 -6.87 4.23 17.14
N SER A 31 -5.79 3.91 17.84
CA SER A 31 -5.26 2.55 17.87
C SER A 31 -6.32 1.61 18.40
N SER A 32 -6.60 0.54 17.66
CA SER A 32 -7.56 -0.48 18.05
C SER A 32 -6.83 -1.78 18.35
N THR A 33 -7.26 -2.47 19.41
CA THR A 33 -6.73 -3.79 19.76
C THR A 33 -7.80 -4.84 19.46
N VAL A 34 -7.48 -5.78 18.57
CA VAL A 34 -8.27 -6.99 18.35
C VAL A 34 -7.67 -8.11 19.17
N SER A 35 -8.43 -8.59 20.17
CA SER A 35 -8.06 -9.81 20.89
C SER A 35 -8.38 -11.03 20.01
N GLY A 36 -7.37 -11.84 19.73
CA GLY A 36 -7.49 -13.00 18.84
C GLY A 36 -7.18 -12.70 17.36
N SER A 37 -7.57 -13.61 16.48
CA SER A 37 -7.28 -13.50 15.04
C SER A 37 -8.32 -12.67 14.31
N PHE A 38 -7.90 -11.93 13.29
CA PHE A 38 -8.76 -11.13 12.42
C PHE A 38 -8.69 -11.65 10.97
N LYS A 39 -9.86 -11.83 10.35
CA LYS A 39 -9.99 -12.22 8.96
C LYS A 39 -10.79 -11.16 8.20
N SER A 40 -10.21 -10.61 7.14
CA SER A 40 -10.84 -9.67 6.23
C SER A 40 -11.08 -10.34 4.88
N GLU A 41 -12.34 -10.42 4.46
CA GLU A 41 -12.73 -10.88 3.13
C GLU A 41 -13.43 -9.73 2.43
N VAL A 42 -12.84 -9.25 1.34
CA VAL A 42 -13.32 -8.04 0.65
C VAL A 42 -13.39 -8.30 -0.84
N LYS A 43 -14.58 -8.11 -1.41
CA LYS A 43 -14.80 -8.13 -2.86
C LYS A 43 -15.32 -6.78 -3.33
N VAL A 44 -14.61 -6.15 -4.25
CA VAL A 44 -14.95 -4.82 -4.78
C VAL A 44 -14.87 -4.85 -6.29
N ASN A 45 -15.91 -4.41 -7.00
CA ASN A 45 -15.91 -4.46 -8.46
C ASN A 45 -14.98 -3.40 -9.09
N GLY A 46 -14.70 -2.32 -8.36
CA GLY A 46 -13.78 -1.27 -8.72
C GLY A 46 -14.00 -0.03 -7.86
N VAL A 47 -13.00 0.84 -7.79
CA VAL A 47 -13.06 2.09 -7.02
C VAL A 47 -12.49 3.21 -7.88
N THR A 48 -13.16 4.36 -7.91
CA THR A 48 -12.63 5.57 -8.53
C THR A 48 -12.79 6.73 -7.55
N GLN A 49 -11.67 7.35 -7.16
CA GLN A 49 -11.64 8.58 -6.37
C GLN A 49 -11.07 9.71 -7.22
N LYS A 50 -11.78 10.85 -7.25
CA LYS A 50 -11.37 12.05 -7.98
C LYS A 50 -11.37 13.24 -7.01
N ALA A 51 -10.33 14.06 -7.06
CA ALA A 51 -10.23 15.30 -6.28
C ALA A 51 -9.66 16.43 -7.16
N GLU A 52 -10.07 17.66 -6.83
CA GLU A 52 -9.72 18.90 -7.51
C GLU A 52 -9.53 20.00 -6.46
N GLY A 53 -8.66 20.97 -6.73
CA GLY A 53 -8.34 22.06 -5.79
C GLY A 53 -6.91 22.00 -5.28
N GLU A 54 -6.66 22.58 -4.12
CA GLU A 54 -5.34 22.64 -3.48
C GLU A 54 -5.22 21.64 -2.32
N SER A 55 -4.01 21.11 -2.10
CA SER A 55 -3.71 20.20 -0.97
C SER A 55 -4.67 19.01 -0.84
N ASN A 56 -4.76 18.20 -1.90
CA ASN A 56 -5.68 17.08 -1.96
C ASN A 56 -5.08 15.81 -1.34
N THR A 57 -5.80 15.17 -0.42
CA THR A 57 -5.44 13.86 0.14
C THR A 57 -6.49 12.82 -0.23
N GLN A 58 -6.07 11.73 -0.86
CA GLN A 58 -6.90 10.57 -1.18
C GLN A 58 -6.34 9.32 -0.51
N ASN A 59 -7.02 8.83 0.53
CA ASN A 59 -6.64 7.62 1.23
C ASN A 59 -7.63 6.51 0.89
N LEU A 60 -7.14 5.36 0.45
CA LEU A 60 -7.95 4.19 0.16
C LEU A 60 -7.33 2.95 0.79
N ALA A 61 -8.10 2.25 1.63
CA ALA A 61 -7.72 0.99 2.22
C ALA A 61 -8.78 -0.08 1.89
N VAL A 62 -8.38 -1.19 1.29
CA VAL A 62 -9.26 -2.32 0.92
C VAL A 62 -8.73 -3.58 1.58
N GLY A 63 -9.42 -4.07 2.61
CA GLY A 63 -9.01 -5.26 3.35
C GLY A 63 -7.65 -5.11 4.07
N SER A 64 -7.27 -3.89 4.43
CA SER A 64 -6.02 -3.56 5.11
C SER A 64 -6.24 -3.25 6.60
N VAL A 65 -5.17 -3.29 7.38
CA VAL A 65 -5.14 -2.86 8.79
C VAL A 65 -4.11 -1.75 8.96
N GLU A 66 -4.48 -0.69 9.66
CA GLU A 66 -3.62 0.46 9.93
C GLU A 66 -3.66 0.88 11.40
N GLY A 67 -2.50 1.24 11.96
CA GLY A 67 -2.40 1.81 13.31
C GLY A 67 -2.92 0.92 14.43
N SER A 68 -2.98 -0.40 14.22
CA SER A 68 -3.73 -1.32 15.08
C SER A 68 -2.87 -2.48 15.60
N ARG A 69 -3.34 -3.09 16.69
CA ARG A 69 -2.77 -4.32 17.24
C ARG A 69 -3.75 -5.47 17.08
N VAL A 70 -3.32 -6.57 16.48
CA VAL A 70 -4.05 -7.83 16.43
C VAL A 70 -3.21 -8.85 17.22
N ASP A 71 -3.70 -9.29 18.37
CA ASP A 71 -2.94 -10.22 19.23
C ASP A 71 -2.81 -11.62 18.58
N GLY A 72 -3.71 -11.94 17.65
CA GLY A 72 -3.65 -13.14 16.83
C GLY A 72 -3.19 -12.89 15.40
N ASN A 73 -3.62 -13.77 14.50
CA ASN A 73 -3.22 -13.74 13.10
C ASN A 73 -4.10 -12.76 12.32
N PHE A 74 -3.51 -12.04 11.38
CA PHE A 74 -4.25 -11.27 10.39
C PHE A 74 -4.25 -11.99 9.04
N PHE A 75 -5.46 -12.28 8.56
CA PHE A 75 -5.70 -12.89 7.26
C PHE A 75 -6.47 -11.90 6.38
N SER A 76 -5.91 -11.52 5.25
CA SER A 76 -6.60 -10.70 4.24
C SER A 76 -6.81 -11.49 2.97
N ASN A 77 -8.04 -11.48 2.46
CA ASN A 77 -8.40 -12.04 1.16
C ASN A 77 -9.19 -10.98 0.39
N VAL A 78 -8.52 -10.35 -0.58
CA VAL A 78 -9.08 -9.22 -1.34
C VAL A 78 -9.18 -9.59 -2.81
N GLU A 79 -10.38 -9.44 -3.35
CA GLU A 79 -10.65 -9.50 -4.79
C GLU A 79 -11.18 -8.12 -5.21
N THR A 80 -10.41 -7.39 -6.01
CA THR A 80 -10.83 -6.08 -6.51
C THR A 80 -10.73 -5.99 -8.02
N GLY A 81 -11.64 -5.27 -8.66
CA GLY A 81 -11.47 -4.85 -10.05
C GLY A 81 -10.46 -3.71 -10.16
N ASN A 82 -10.76 -2.72 -10.99
CA ASN A 82 -9.85 -1.59 -11.19
C ASN A 82 -9.99 -0.57 -10.05
N ILE A 83 -8.87 -0.07 -9.55
CA ILE A 83 -8.82 1.03 -8.60
C ILE A 83 -8.07 2.20 -9.21
N LYS A 84 -8.70 3.37 -9.19
CA LYS A 84 -8.13 4.61 -9.72
C LYS A 84 -8.28 5.76 -8.74
N GLN A 85 -7.17 6.40 -8.38
CA GLN A 85 -7.14 7.68 -7.67
C GLN A 85 -6.62 8.75 -8.63
N THR A 86 -7.31 9.89 -8.72
CA THR A 86 -6.93 11.00 -9.59
C THR A 86 -7.07 12.34 -8.87
N ILE A 87 -6.00 13.14 -8.92
CA ILE A 87 -5.97 14.54 -8.50
C ILE A 87 -5.65 15.39 -9.74
N SER A 88 -6.52 16.35 -10.05
CA SER A 88 -6.36 17.25 -11.21
C SER A 88 -6.15 18.72 -10.85
N GLY A 89 -5.87 19.03 -9.58
CA GLY A 89 -5.53 20.38 -9.13
C GLY A 89 -4.04 20.73 -9.29
N ASN A 90 -3.74 22.04 -9.28
CA ASN A 90 -2.38 22.58 -9.34
C ASN A 90 -1.83 22.98 -7.95
N GLY A 91 -2.51 22.60 -6.85
CA GLY A 91 -2.04 22.95 -5.51
C GLY A 91 -0.79 22.18 -5.09
N SER A 92 -0.23 22.57 -3.95
CA SER A 92 0.89 21.90 -3.31
C SER A 92 0.43 20.75 -2.40
N GLU A 93 1.33 19.80 -2.11
CA GLU A 93 1.14 18.73 -1.13
C GLU A 93 0.03 17.73 -1.48
N ASN A 94 -0.10 17.39 -2.76
CA ASN A 94 -1.06 16.37 -3.18
C ASN A 94 -0.59 14.98 -2.74
N ARG A 95 -1.47 14.22 -2.09
CA ARG A 95 -1.18 12.90 -1.55
C ARG A 95 -2.22 11.87 -1.97
N GLN A 96 -1.74 10.73 -2.47
CA GLN A 96 -2.55 9.56 -2.77
C GLN A 96 -1.94 8.34 -2.10
N ASP A 97 -2.68 7.76 -1.16
CA ASP A 97 -2.29 6.53 -0.48
C ASP A 97 -3.31 5.43 -0.82
N MET A 98 -2.82 4.30 -1.28
CA MET A 98 -3.62 3.13 -1.62
C MET A 98 -3.04 1.89 -0.96
N SER A 99 -3.86 1.20 -0.18
CA SER A 99 -3.50 -0.01 0.56
C SER A 99 -4.51 -1.10 0.24
N VAL A 100 -4.06 -2.23 -0.30
CA VAL A 100 -4.92 -3.37 -0.67
C VAL A 100 -4.37 -4.62 -0.02
N GLY A 101 -5.09 -5.17 0.96
CA GLY A 101 -4.71 -6.38 1.67
C GLY A 101 -3.40 -6.26 2.46
N SER A 102 -3.08 -5.07 2.96
CA SER A 102 -1.77 -4.74 3.56
C SER A 102 -1.88 -4.42 5.04
N ILE A 103 -0.76 -4.40 5.75
CA ILE A 103 -0.64 -3.88 7.12
C ILE A 103 0.28 -2.67 7.17
N GLN A 104 -0.12 -1.65 7.93
CA GLN A 104 0.64 -0.41 8.10
C GLN A 104 0.65 0.01 9.57
N ASN A 105 1.81 0.43 10.10
CA ASN A 105 1.90 0.94 11.47
C ASN A 105 1.24 0.00 12.50
N SER A 106 1.32 -1.31 12.28
CA SER A 106 0.50 -2.30 12.99
C SER A 106 1.33 -3.42 13.59
N THR A 107 0.80 -4.07 14.60
CA THR A 107 1.39 -5.29 15.18
C THR A 107 0.44 -6.46 15.00
N VAL A 108 0.92 -7.56 14.43
CA VAL A 108 0.16 -8.80 14.24
C VAL A 108 1.01 -10.00 14.63
N LYS A 109 0.39 -11.14 14.97
CA LYS A 109 1.15 -12.38 15.19
C LYS A 109 1.63 -12.99 13.88
N GLU A 110 0.72 -13.20 12.93
CA GLU A 110 1.04 -13.65 11.58
C GLU A 110 0.35 -12.73 10.57
N PHE A 111 1.01 -12.49 9.44
CA PHE A 111 0.43 -11.80 8.31
C PHE A 111 0.24 -12.78 7.16
N LYS A 112 -0.99 -12.96 6.70
CA LYS A 112 -1.29 -13.73 5.48
C LYS A 112 -2.20 -12.92 4.59
N SER A 113 -1.72 -12.57 3.41
CA SER A 113 -2.49 -11.80 2.43
C SER A 113 -2.61 -12.55 1.13
N LYS A 114 -3.83 -12.55 0.58
CA LYS A 114 -4.13 -12.98 -0.78
C LYS A 114 -4.84 -11.82 -1.48
N VAL A 115 -4.21 -11.27 -2.51
CA VAL A 115 -4.76 -10.14 -3.27
C VAL A 115 -4.88 -10.53 -4.73
N THR A 116 -6.08 -10.41 -5.29
CA THR A 116 -6.31 -10.42 -6.73
C THR A 116 -6.89 -9.06 -7.12
N ALA A 117 -6.19 -8.32 -7.97
CA ALA A 117 -6.62 -7.00 -8.39
C ALA A 117 -6.57 -6.81 -9.92
N GLY A 118 -7.46 -5.95 -10.44
CA GLY A 118 -7.37 -5.43 -11.80
C GLY A 118 -6.23 -4.42 -11.98
N ASP A 119 -6.54 -3.34 -12.69
CA ASP A 119 -5.61 -2.22 -12.88
C ASP A 119 -5.64 -1.29 -11.66
N LEU A 120 -4.48 -1.02 -11.06
CA LEU A 120 -4.31 -0.13 -9.92
C LEU A 120 -3.54 1.12 -10.35
N SER A 121 -4.13 2.30 -10.14
CA SER A 121 -3.53 3.55 -10.62
C SER A 121 -3.72 4.74 -9.69
N GLN A 122 -2.67 5.54 -9.60
CA GLN A 122 -2.63 6.85 -8.97
C GLN A 122 -2.12 7.86 -10.00
N GLU A 123 -2.86 8.95 -10.16
CA GLU A 123 -2.56 10.00 -11.13
C GLU A 123 -2.68 11.39 -10.48
N VAL A 124 -1.62 12.19 -10.59
CA VAL A 124 -1.60 13.61 -10.22
C VAL A 124 -1.19 14.43 -11.44
N LYS A 125 -2.06 15.36 -11.89
CA LYS A 125 -1.90 16.09 -13.17
C LYS A 125 -1.26 17.48 -13.05
N GLY A 126 -0.67 17.83 -11.92
CA GLY A 126 -0.07 19.14 -11.69
C GLY A 126 0.36 19.33 -10.23
N GLY A 127 0.80 20.55 -9.90
CA GLY A 127 1.14 20.92 -8.53
C GLY A 127 2.60 20.66 -8.13
N SER A 128 2.86 20.75 -6.84
CA SER A 128 4.18 20.51 -6.24
C SER A 128 4.08 19.60 -5.02
N ASN A 129 5.18 18.92 -4.65
CA ASN A 129 5.26 18.01 -3.51
C ASN A 129 4.25 16.87 -3.60
N ASN A 130 4.17 16.22 -4.76
CA ASN A 130 3.22 15.15 -5.02
C ASN A 130 3.73 13.83 -4.43
N THR A 131 2.93 13.20 -3.57
CA THR A 131 3.23 11.90 -2.96
C THR A 131 2.21 10.86 -3.42
N GLN A 132 2.70 9.73 -3.94
CA GLN A 132 1.89 8.58 -4.31
C GLN A 132 2.46 7.33 -3.65
N GLU A 133 1.68 6.65 -2.83
CA GLU A 133 2.04 5.39 -2.18
C GLU A 133 1.02 4.29 -2.51
N MET A 134 1.53 3.14 -2.95
CA MET A 134 0.75 1.93 -3.20
C MET A 134 1.33 0.74 -2.45
N LEU A 135 0.54 0.14 -1.55
CA LEU A 135 0.88 -1.05 -0.77
C LEU A 135 -0.09 -2.18 -1.08
N ILE A 136 0.38 -3.24 -1.73
CA ILE A 136 -0.48 -4.33 -2.19
C ILE A 136 0.02 -5.65 -1.60
N GLY A 137 -0.74 -6.24 -0.68
CA GLY A 137 -0.33 -7.44 0.06
C GLY A 137 0.97 -7.25 0.84
N SER A 138 1.24 -6.02 1.31
CA SER A 138 2.53 -5.62 1.86
C SER A 138 2.45 -5.29 3.35
N SER A 139 3.61 -5.23 4.00
CA SER A 139 3.80 -4.74 5.36
C SER A 139 4.68 -3.50 5.33
N ASN A 140 4.19 -2.37 5.83
CA ASN A 140 4.98 -1.15 5.98
C ASN A 140 4.97 -0.70 7.45
N ASN A 141 6.16 -0.42 7.99
CA ASN A 141 6.35 0.04 9.37
C ASN A 141 5.58 -0.81 10.40
N SER A 142 5.58 -2.13 10.23
CA SER A 142 4.74 -3.05 11.00
C SER A 142 5.56 -4.19 11.59
N LYS A 143 5.00 -4.84 12.62
CA LYS A 143 5.65 -5.94 13.32
C LYS A 143 4.84 -7.23 13.17
N VAL A 144 5.48 -8.28 12.66
CA VAL A 144 4.95 -9.64 12.58
C VAL A 144 5.66 -10.49 13.63
N GLU A 145 5.01 -10.69 14.79
CA GLU A 145 5.66 -11.20 16.01
C GLU A 145 5.81 -12.73 16.03
N GLY A 146 4.86 -13.45 15.45
CA GLY A 146 4.82 -14.91 15.36
C GLY A 146 5.58 -15.47 14.15
N GLY A 147 6.27 -14.61 13.41
CA GLY A 147 7.27 -15.00 12.42
C GLY A 147 6.73 -15.39 11.04
N THR A 148 5.42 -15.47 10.79
CA THR A 148 4.95 -15.79 9.42
C THR A 148 4.49 -14.55 8.69
N PHE A 149 5.23 -14.15 7.65
CA PHE A 149 4.77 -13.25 6.59
C PHE A 149 4.50 -14.09 5.34
N LYS A 150 3.24 -14.15 4.91
CA LYS A 150 2.85 -14.78 3.66
C LYS A 150 2.05 -13.82 2.79
N SER A 151 2.48 -13.62 1.56
CA SER A 151 1.77 -12.77 0.60
C SER A 151 1.65 -13.46 -0.76
N ASP A 152 0.43 -13.54 -1.28
CA ASP A 152 0.12 -14.05 -2.61
C ASP A 152 -0.64 -12.98 -3.38
N VAL A 153 0.06 -12.29 -4.27
CA VAL A 153 -0.46 -11.13 -4.98
C VAL A 153 -0.49 -11.39 -6.47
N ASN A 154 -1.68 -11.25 -7.07
CA ASN A 154 -1.90 -11.29 -8.51
C ASN A 154 -2.58 -10.00 -8.94
N VAL A 155 -1.86 -9.14 -9.67
CA VAL A 155 -2.39 -7.87 -10.16
C VAL A 155 -2.20 -7.74 -11.67
N LYS A 156 -3.04 -6.93 -12.32
CA LYS A 156 -2.93 -6.70 -13.76
C LYS A 156 -1.88 -5.65 -14.10
N ASN A 157 -2.21 -4.38 -13.93
CA ASN A 157 -1.26 -3.27 -14.08
C ASN A 157 -1.16 -2.48 -12.79
N VAL A 158 0.03 -1.91 -12.51
CA VAL A 158 0.24 -0.99 -11.39
C VAL A 158 0.92 0.26 -11.91
N LYS A 159 0.29 1.43 -11.70
CA LYS A 159 0.76 2.69 -12.30
C LYS A 159 0.71 3.86 -11.33
N GLN A 160 1.82 4.56 -11.20
CA GLN A 160 1.87 5.90 -10.60
C GLN A 160 2.30 6.90 -11.67
N THR A 161 1.57 7.99 -11.80
CA THR A 161 1.93 9.10 -12.67
C THR A 161 1.75 10.41 -11.94
N ALA A 162 2.78 11.25 -11.95
CA ALA A 162 2.74 12.57 -11.36
C ALA A 162 3.44 13.58 -12.27
N THR A 163 2.77 14.67 -12.60
CA THR A 163 3.39 15.82 -13.27
C THR A 163 3.40 17.00 -12.31
N GLY A 164 4.46 17.80 -12.33
CA GLY A 164 4.62 18.85 -11.33
C GLY A 164 6.07 18.96 -10.88
N ASP A 165 6.29 19.42 -9.65
CA ASP A 165 7.60 19.52 -9.01
C ASP A 165 7.63 18.70 -7.70
N GLY A 166 8.80 18.18 -7.31
CA GLY A 166 8.98 17.41 -6.07
C GLY A 166 8.08 16.17 -5.99
N ASN A 167 8.35 15.14 -6.79
CA ASN A 167 7.48 13.97 -6.91
C ASN A 167 8.07 12.76 -6.18
N THR A 168 7.33 12.20 -5.23
CA THR A 168 7.67 10.95 -4.54
C THR A 168 6.66 9.87 -4.89
N GLN A 169 7.16 8.75 -5.42
CA GLN A 169 6.38 7.60 -5.85
C GLN A 169 6.92 6.34 -5.18
N SER A 170 6.06 5.61 -4.48
CA SER A 170 6.40 4.32 -3.87
C SER A 170 5.37 3.26 -4.23
N ILE A 171 5.85 2.14 -4.78
CA ILE A 171 5.05 0.93 -5.01
C ILE A 171 5.68 -0.22 -4.23
N GLN A 172 4.92 -0.87 -3.36
CA GLN A 172 5.33 -2.06 -2.64
C GLN A 172 4.31 -3.18 -2.86
N ILE A 173 4.73 -4.27 -3.49
CA ILE A 173 3.87 -5.43 -3.80
C ILE A 173 4.45 -6.66 -3.12
N GLY A 174 3.63 -7.32 -2.29
CA GLY A 174 4.04 -8.53 -1.56
C GLY A 174 5.32 -8.33 -0.74
N SER A 175 5.59 -7.12 -0.26
CA SER A 175 6.88 -6.74 0.30
C SER A 175 6.78 -6.35 1.77
N ALA A 176 7.89 -6.39 2.50
CA ALA A 176 7.98 -5.90 3.88
C ALA A 176 9.05 -4.81 4.00
N LYS A 177 8.63 -3.57 4.25
CA LYS A 177 9.53 -2.41 4.39
C LYS A 177 9.46 -1.85 5.80
N ASN A 178 10.61 -1.54 6.40
CA ASN A 178 10.71 -1.06 7.78
C ASN A 178 9.91 -1.94 8.74
N SER A 179 9.87 -3.24 8.47
CA SER A 179 8.98 -4.17 9.14
C SER A 179 9.81 -5.32 9.70
N THR A 180 9.49 -5.77 10.91
CA THR A 180 10.19 -6.89 11.53
C THR A 180 9.36 -8.16 11.38
N VAL A 181 9.95 -9.24 10.84
CA VAL A 181 9.34 -10.57 10.78
C VAL A 181 10.14 -11.51 11.68
N LYS A 182 9.94 -11.37 12.98
CA LYS A 182 10.84 -11.92 14.00
C LYS A 182 11.03 -13.43 13.84
N SER A 183 12.28 -13.85 13.58
CA SER A 183 12.75 -15.25 13.59
C SER A 183 11.91 -16.23 12.77
N GLY A 184 11.21 -15.79 11.73
CA GLY A 184 10.32 -16.66 10.97
C GLY A 184 10.46 -16.56 9.45
N ASN A 185 9.41 -16.95 8.73
CA ASN A 185 9.41 -17.16 7.30
C ASN A 185 8.75 -15.99 6.58
N PHE A 186 9.49 -15.39 5.64
CA PHE A 186 8.94 -14.55 4.60
C PHE A 186 8.70 -15.39 3.34
N ASP A 187 7.43 -15.56 2.95
CA ASP A 187 7.01 -16.28 1.75
C ASP A 187 6.14 -15.37 0.89
N SER A 188 6.71 -14.82 -0.17
CA SER A 188 6.01 -13.91 -1.07
C SER A 188 5.93 -14.46 -2.49
N THR A 189 4.75 -14.42 -3.07
CA THR A 189 4.51 -14.67 -4.48
C THR A 189 3.86 -13.44 -5.08
N VAL A 190 4.52 -12.82 -6.05
CA VAL A 190 4.05 -11.63 -6.76
C VAL A 190 3.94 -11.95 -8.24
N LYS A 191 2.74 -11.83 -8.78
CA LYS A 191 2.45 -11.96 -10.20
C LYS A 191 1.82 -10.68 -10.71
N VAL A 192 2.52 -10.01 -11.61
CA VAL A 192 1.99 -8.88 -12.38
C VAL A 192 1.80 -9.33 -13.82
N THR A 193 0.56 -9.41 -14.27
CA THR A 193 0.24 -9.93 -15.61
C THR A 193 0.43 -8.90 -16.72
N GLY A 194 0.44 -7.62 -16.38
CA GLY A 194 0.75 -6.49 -17.25
C GLY A 194 1.99 -5.74 -16.77
N ASN A 195 1.91 -4.41 -16.77
CA ASN A 195 3.04 -3.51 -16.54
C ASN A 195 3.06 -2.95 -15.12
N ILE A 196 4.26 -2.57 -14.68
CA ILE A 196 4.49 -1.70 -13.53
C ILE A 196 5.14 -0.42 -14.04
N SER A 197 4.57 0.74 -13.71
CA SER A 197 5.06 2.02 -14.23
C SER A 197 5.02 3.10 -13.15
N GLN A 198 6.16 3.75 -12.92
CA GLN A 198 6.29 5.00 -12.16
C GLN A 198 6.81 6.06 -13.13
N ILE A 199 5.99 7.05 -13.45
CA ILE A 199 6.34 8.12 -14.38
C ILE A 199 6.18 9.44 -13.65
N ALA A 200 7.24 10.25 -13.62
CA ALA A 200 7.18 11.57 -13.04
C ALA A 200 8.05 12.60 -13.78
N SER A 201 7.80 13.89 -13.51
CA SER A 201 8.58 15.01 -14.03
C SER A 201 9.12 15.87 -12.89
N LYS A 202 10.38 16.29 -12.94
CA LYS A 202 11.07 17.19 -11.99
C LYS A 202 11.17 16.68 -10.56
N ASP A 203 12.38 16.78 -10.01
CA ASP A 203 12.75 16.38 -8.64
C ASP A 203 12.06 15.09 -8.19
N VAL A 204 12.46 13.97 -8.81
CA VAL A 204 11.76 12.70 -8.74
C VAL A 204 12.45 11.73 -7.79
N LYS A 205 11.68 11.16 -6.86
CA LYS A 205 12.05 9.98 -6.09
C LYS A 205 11.09 8.83 -6.38
N GLN A 206 11.59 7.76 -6.95
CA GLN A 206 10.84 6.55 -7.28
C GLN A 206 11.42 5.36 -6.52
N ASP A 207 10.58 4.67 -5.75
CA ASP A 207 10.94 3.43 -5.07
C ASP A 207 9.95 2.33 -5.45
N LEU A 208 10.46 1.24 -5.99
CA LEU A 208 9.70 0.06 -6.36
C LEU A 208 10.22 -1.14 -5.58
N MET A 209 9.32 -1.87 -4.93
CA MET A 209 9.65 -3.01 -4.11
C MET A 209 8.69 -4.17 -4.40
N LEU A 210 9.22 -5.29 -4.90
CA LEU A 210 8.44 -6.46 -5.31
C LEU A 210 8.95 -7.71 -4.59
N GLY A 211 8.07 -8.38 -3.85
CA GLY A 211 8.42 -9.60 -3.12
C GLY A 211 9.69 -9.48 -2.29
N SER A 212 9.99 -8.29 -1.75
CA SER A 212 11.28 -7.99 -1.14
C SER A 212 11.13 -7.65 0.32
N MET A 213 12.27 -7.57 1.01
CA MET A 213 12.37 -7.04 2.35
C MET A 213 13.43 -5.95 2.45
N ASN A 214 13.15 -4.94 3.25
CA ASN A 214 14.05 -3.83 3.49
C ASN A 214 13.94 -3.44 4.96
N ASN A 215 15.07 -3.46 5.66
CA ASN A 215 15.16 -3.22 7.09
C ASN A 215 14.30 -4.22 7.87
N ALA A 216 14.55 -5.52 7.61
CA ALA A 216 13.82 -6.64 8.20
C ALA A 216 14.77 -7.77 8.64
N GLU A 217 14.50 -8.34 9.81
CA GLU A 217 15.14 -9.58 10.29
C GLU A 217 14.22 -10.76 9.98
N VAL A 218 14.73 -11.83 9.34
CA VAL A 218 13.98 -13.08 9.09
C VAL A 218 14.82 -14.33 9.33
N GLY A 219 14.14 -15.43 9.64
CA GLY A 219 14.74 -16.76 9.66
C GLY A 219 14.89 -17.35 8.26
N SER A 220 13.85 -17.30 7.42
CA SER A 220 13.92 -17.74 6.02
C SER A 220 13.25 -16.76 5.07
N PHE A 221 13.80 -16.66 3.87
CA PHE A 221 13.30 -15.81 2.80
C PHE A 221 13.03 -16.63 1.54
N LYS A 222 11.78 -16.57 1.08
CA LYS A 222 11.32 -17.13 -0.18
C LYS A 222 10.52 -16.06 -0.91
N SER A 223 10.94 -15.78 -2.14
CA SER A 223 10.25 -14.83 -3.00
C SER A 223 10.18 -15.35 -4.42
N ASN A 224 8.98 -15.33 -4.99
CA ASN A 224 8.71 -15.65 -6.38
C ASN A 224 8.07 -14.43 -7.03
N VAL A 225 8.85 -13.67 -7.81
CA VAL A 225 8.34 -12.50 -8.53
C VAL A 225 8.26 -12.81 -10.02
N THR A 226 7.11 -12.57 -10.62
CA THR A 226 6.89 -12.65 -12.06
C THR A 226 6.20 -11.39 -12.52
N VAL A 227 6.81 -10.68 -13.48
CA VAL A 227 6.21 -9.55 -14.18
C VAL A 227 6.22 -9.89 -15.66
N ASN A 228 5.04 -10.05 -16.26
CA ASN A 228 4.90 -10.43 -17.66
C ASN A 228 5.04 -9.23 -18.62
N GLY A 229 4.74 -8.02 -18.14
CA GLY A 229 4.93 -6.78 -18.88
C GLY A 229 6.25 -6.09 -18.54
N LYS A 230 6.32 -4.78 -18.81
CA LYS A 230 7.48 -3.96 -18.49
C LYS A 230 7.45 -3.47 -17.05
N ILE A 231 8.64 -3.30 -16.48
CA ILE A 231 8.88 -2.45 -15.31
C ILE A 231 9.50 -1.16 -15.84
N GLU A 232 8.86 -0.03 -15.59
CA GLU A 232 9.28 1.28 -16.09
C GLU A 232 9.33 2.28 -14.94
N GLN A 233 10.52 2.83 -14.67
CA GLN A 233 10.72 4.00 -13.85
C GLN A 233 11.22 5.11 -14.77
N SER A 234 10.44 6.16 -14.97
CA SER A 234 10.77 7.29 -15.84
C SER A 234 10.69 8.60 -15.07
N ALA A 235 11.76 9.37 -15.13
CA ALA A 235 11.87 10.71 -14.60
C ALA A 235 12.32 11.65 -15.73
N THR A 236 11.64 12.80 -15.88
CA THR A 236 11.96 13.79 -16.93
C THR A 236 12.07 15.19 -16.33
N GLY A 237 12.65 16.15 -17.06
CA GLY A 237 12.78 17.53 -16.59
C GLY A 237 13.99 17.80 -15.70
N ALA A 238 14.10 19.04 -15.23
CA ALA A 238 15.20 19.48 -14.36
C ALA A 238 15.05 18.95 -12.92
N GLY A 239 16.15 18.94 -12.17
CA GLY A 239 16.16 18.52 -10.76
C GLY A 239 16.88 17.20 -10.50
N GLY A 240 16.90 16.79 -9.24
CA GLY A 240 17.50 15.54 -8.79
C GLY A 240 16.57 14.36 -9.03
N HIS A 241 17.07 13.30 -9.66
CA HIS A 241 16.30 12.07 -9.92
C HIS A 241 16.94 10.90 -9.18
N ASN A 242 16.15 10.21 -8.35
CA ASN A 242 16.54 9.00 -7.65
C ASN A 242 15.50 7.90 -7.93
N GLN A 243 15.93 6.84 -8.59
CA GLN A 243 15.08 5.71 -8.96
C GLN A 243 15.68 4.43 -8.38
N SER A 244 14.90 3.72 -7.58
CA SER A 244 15.29 2.46 -6.94
C SER A 244 14.26 1.39 -7.25
N ALA A 245 14.75 0.22 -7.63
CA ALA A 245 13.96 -1.00 -7.72
C ALA A 245 14.62 -2.10 -6.88
N THR A 246 13.80 -2.80 -6.11
CA THR A 246 14.19 -3.92 -5.24
C THR A 246 13.25 -5.08 -5.54
N ILE A 247 13.78 -6.17 -6.08
CA ILE A 247 12.96 -7.28 -6.59
C ILE A 247 13.51 -8.59 -6.01
N GLY A 248 12.66 -9.31 -5.29
CA GLY A 248 13.00 -10.61 -4.71
C GLY A 248 14.25 -10.61 -3.82
N SER A 249 14.54 -9.52 -3.09
CA SER A 249 15.77 -9.41 -2.29
C SER A 249 15.53 -9.00 -0.84
N VAL A 250 16.54 -9.21 0.00
CA VAL A 250 16.61 -8.71 1.38
C VAL A 250 17.66 -7.60 1.46
N ARG A 251 17.29 -6.46 2.05
CA ARG A 251 18.17 -5.31 2.30
C ARG A 251 18.12 -4.87 3.75
#